data_AF-A0A5C6RZ27-F1
#
_entry.id   AF-A0A5C6RZ27-F1
#
_cell.length_a   1.000
_cell.length_b   1.000
_cell.length_c   1.000
_cell.angle_alpha   90.00
_cell.angle_beta   90.00
_cell.angle_gamma   90.00
#
_symmetry.space_group_name_H-M   'P 1'
#
loop_
_entity.id
_entity.type
_entity.pdbx_description
1 polymer ?
#
loop_
_entity_poly.entity_id
_entity_poly.type
_entity_poly.pdbx_seq_one_letter_code
_entity_poly.pdbx_strand_id
1 'polypeptide(L)'
;MSHSEDKPYEYAVHHSAEEGKKARKRIWLIFWVLLAITTVEVMLGIFWKDLGVGWAFVKMTFIILTIVKAFYIVSEYMHLKHENTWLKNTLIVPYVLLALYLLYHIFTEGVYSEMMENWLY
;
A
#
# COMPACT_ATOMS: atom_id res chain seq x y z
N MET A 1 -10.76 51.12 -27.35
CA MET A 1 -11.35 50.02 -26.56
C MET A 1 -10.52 48.77 -26.86
N SER A 2 -9.42 48.58 -26.12
CA SER A 2 -8.55 47.42 -26.28
C SER A 2 -9.21 46.24 -25.57
N HIS A 3 -9.59 45.23 -26.35
CA HIS A 3 -10.11 43.97 -25.84
C HIS A 3 -8.99 43.31 -25.03
N SER A 4 -9.10 43.29 -23.69
CA SER A 4 -8.25 42.43 -22.87
C SER A 4 -8.63 41.00 -23.23
N GLU A 5 -7.73 40.28 -23.89
CA GLU A 5 -7.84 38.83 -24.01
C GLU A 5 -7.72 38.25 -22.60
N ASP A 6 -8.84 38.05 -21.94
CA ASP A 6 -8.89 37.37 -20.65
C ASP A 6 -8.60 35.89 -20.93
N LYS A 7 -7.32 35.48 -20.83
CA LYS A 7 -6.89 34.10 -21.09
C LYS A 7 -7.11 33.27 -19.82
N PRO A 8 -8.16 32.45 -19.71
CA PRO A 8 -8.52 31.77 -18.47
C PRO A 8 -7.59 30.58 -18.13
N TYR A 9 -6.45 30.44 -18.79
CA TYR A 9 -5.48 29.36 -18.54
C TYR A 9 -4.19 29.86 -17.88
N GLU A 10 -4.00 31.17 -17.75
CA GLU A 10 -2.75 31.76 -17.25
C GLU A 10 -2.59 31.59 -15.73
N TYR A 11 -3.68 31.34 -15.01
CA TYR A 11 -3.69 31.10 -13.55
C TYR A 11 -3.54 29.61 -13.14
N ALA A 12 -3.46 28.69 -14.10
CA ALA A 12 -3.53 27.24 -13.83
C ALA A 12 -2.17 26.56 -13.58
N VAL A 13 -1.05 27.28 -13.61
CA VAL A 13 0.30 26.68 -13.54
C VAL A 13 1.17 27.40 -12.51
N HIS A 14 0.78 27.32 -11.23
CA HIS A 14 1.61 27.77 -10.11
C HIS A 14 2.36 26.62 -9.40
N HIS A 15 2.46 25.43 -10.01
CA HIS A 15 3.36 24.38 -9.51
C HIS A 15 4.74 24.56 -10.14
N SER A 16 5.72 24.96 -9.33
CA SER A 16 7.10 25.07 -9.82
C SER A 16 7.55 23.68 -10.31
N ALA A 17 8.16 23.62 -11.50
CA ALA A 17 8.63 22.37 -12.08
C ALA A 17 9.64 21.63 -11.15
N GLU A 18 10.29 22.38 -10.25
CA GLU A 18 11.22 21.88 -9.25
C GLU A 18 10.52 21.04 -8.17
N GLU A 19 9.35 21.47 -7.70
CA GLU A 19 8.56 20.74 -6.69
C GLU A 19 8.08 19.38 -7.21
N GLY A 20 7.57 19.36 -8.45
CA GLY A 20 7.14 18.12 -9.10
C GLY A 20 8.29 17.15 -9.35
N LYS A 21 9.50 17.65 -9.64
CA LYS A 21 10.69 16.80 -9.82
C LYS A 21 11.11 16.13 -8.51
N LYS A 22 11.02 16.84 -7.39
CA LYS A 22 11.34 16.30 -6.06
C LYS A 22 10.33 15.23 -5.62
N ALA A 23 9.04 15.46 -5.86
CA ALA A 23 7.98 14.48 -5.59
C ALA A 23 8.17 13.19 -6.41
N ARG A 24 8.39 13.30 -7.73
CA ARG A 24 8.67 12.14 -8.60
C ARG A 24 9.89 11.35 -8.14
N LYS A 25 10.98 12.04 -7.78
CA LYS A 25 12.20 11.39 -7.30
C LYS A 25 11.95 10.64 -5.99
N ARG A 26 11.14 11.20 -5.10
CA ARG A 26 10.77 10.55 -3.83
C ARG A 26 9.99 9.28 -4.10
N ILE A 27 8.93 9.33 -4.91
CA ILE A 27 8.11 8.17 -5.30
C ILE A 27 8.98 7.03 -5.83
N TRP A 28 9.88 7.33 -6.76
CA TRP A 28 10.79 6.33 -7.32
C TRP A 28 11.70 5.70 -6.27
N LEU A 29 12.20 6.47 -5.30
CA LEU A 29 13.03 5.94 -4.22
C LEU A 29 12.25 4.91 -3.38
N ILE A 30 11.04 5.26 -2.97
CA ILE A 30 10.22 4.37 -2.13
C ILE A 30 9.75 3.15 -2.90
N PHE A 31 9.40 3.33 -4.17
CA PHE A 31 9.08 2.23 -5.08
C PHE A 31 10.21 1.19 -5.08
N TRP A 32 11.46 1.61 -5.26
CA TRP A 32 12.60 0.69 -5.24
C TRP A 32 12.85 0.05 -3.88
N VAL A 33 12.68 0.80 -2.78
CA VAL A 33 12.79 0.25 -1.42
C VAL A 33 11.72 -0.81 -1.17
N LEU A 34 10.45 -0.52 -1.48
CA LEU A 34 9.33 -1.45 -1.32
C LEU A 34 9.47 -2.67 -2.22
N LEU A 35 9.95 -2.48 -3.46
CA LEU A 35 10.23 -3.57 -4.38
C LEU A 35 11.31 -4.50 -3.80
N ALA A 36 12.42 -3.94 -3.31
CA ALA A 36 13.49 -4.72 -2.70
C ALA A 36 12.98 -5.53 -1.48
N ILE A 37 12.24 -4.89 -0.57
CA ILE A 37 11.65 -5.58 0.58
C ILE A 37 10.71 -6.71 0.13
N THR A 38 9.87 -6.45 -0.88
CA THR A 38 8.94 -7.45 -1.42
C THR A 38 9.67 -8.61 -2.09
N THR A 39 10.73 -8.34 -2.85
CA THR A 39 11.55 -9.39 -3.44
C THR A 39 12.16 -10.27 -2.36
N VAL A 40 12.74 -9.69 -1.30
CA VAL A 40 13.31 -10.46 -0.19
C VAL A 40 12.25 -11.34 0.48
N GLU A 41 11.06 -10.80 0.70
CA GLU A 41 9.95 -11.53 1.31
C GLU A 41 9.49 -12.72 0.45
N VAL A 42 9.30 -12.52 -0.86
CA VAL A 42 8.92 -13.60 -1.78
C VAL A 42 10.01 -14.67 -1.85
N MET A 43 11.29 -14.28 -1.90
CA MET A 43 12.41 -15.24 -1.89
C MET A 43 12.43 -16.05 -0.60
N LEU A 44 12.20 -15.41 0.56
CA LEU A 44 12.06 -16.13 1.83
C LEU A 44 10.88 -17.11 1.79
N GLY A 45 9.74 -16.72 1.20
CA GLY A 45 8.59 -17.59 1.01
C GLY A 45 8.82 -18.79 0.08
N ILE A 46 9.75 -18.70 -0.87
CA ILE A 46 10.09 -19.80 -1.78
C ILE A 46 11.13 -20.73 -1.11
N PHE A 47 12.17 -20.17 -0.51
CA PHE A 47 13.34 -20.91 -0.03
C PHE A 47 13.29 -21.30 1.45
N TRP A 48 12.24 -20.96 2.20
CA TRP A 48 12.19 -21.22 3.66
C TRP A 48 12.43 -22.67 4.07
N LYS A 49 12.00 -23.65 3.24
CA LYS A 49 12.20 -25.08 3.50
C LYS A 49 13.67 -25.47 3.48
N ASP A 50 14.44 -24.91 2.54
CA ASP A 50 15.87 -25.20 2.38
C ASP A 50 16.72 -24.52 3.45
N LEU A 51 16.22 -23.43 4.04
CA LEU A 51 16.88 -22.67 5.10
C LEU A 51 16.68 -23.28 6.51
N GLY A 52 15.90 -24.35 6.65
CA GLY A 52 15.61 -24.99 7.94
C GLY A 52 14.83 -24.10 8.91
N VAL A 53 14.14 -23.07 8.40
CA VAL A 53 13.42 -22.09 9.20
C VAL A 53 12.02 -22.62 9.53
N GLY A 54 11.62 -22.54 10.80
CA GLY A 54 10.29 -22.99 11.22
C GLY A 54 9.17 -22.18 10.57
N TRP A 55 8.10 -22.87 10.16
CA TRP A 55 6.94 -22.26 9.49
C TRP A 55 6.31 -21.09 10.28
N ALA A 56 6.31 -21.17 11.61
CA ALA A 56 5.81 -20.10 12.46
C ALA A 56 6.62 -18.80 12.33
N PHE A 57 7.94 -18.89 12.20
CA PHE A 57 8.82 -17.74 12.05
C PHE A 57 8.61 -17.07 10.68
N VAL A 58 8.46 -17.88 9.64
CA VAL A 58 8.13 -17.40 8.28
C VAL A 58 6.83 -16.61 8.33
N LYS A 59 5.75 -17.19 8.86
CA LYS A 59 4.45 -16.51 8.99
C LYS A 59 4.56 -15.17 9.74
N MET A 60 5.30 -15.13 10.86
CA MET A 60 5.46 -13.90 11.63
C MET A 60 6.23 -12.82 10.87
N THR A 61 7.27 -13.24 10.14
CA THR A 61 8.07 -12.33 9.29
C THR A 61 7.20 -11.71 8.19
N PHE A 62 6.36 -12.51 7.53
CA PHE A 62 5.42 -12.03 6.51
C PHE A 62 4.43 -11.00 7.06
N ILE A 63 3.87 -11.24 8.25
CA ILE A 63 2.95 -10.29 8.89
C ILE A 63 3.64 -8.96 9.19
N ILE A 64 4.82 -9.01 9.82
CA ILE A 64 5.58 -7.80 10.19
C ILE A 64 5.99 -7.01 8.95
N LEU A 65 6.54 -7.68 7.93
CA LEU A 65 6.97 -7.02 6.70
C LEU A 65 5.79 -6.42 5.91
N THR A 66 4.62 -7.05 5.98
CA THR A 66 3.39 -6.51 5.37
C THR A 66 2.94 -5.23 6.07
N ILE A 67 2.99 -5.16 7.41
CA ILE A 67 2.66 -3.95 8.17
C ILE A 67 3.67 -2.84 7.87
N VAL A 68 4.97 -3.16 7.86
CA VAL A 68 6.03 -2.20 7.52
C VAL A 68 5.82 -1.65 6.11
N LYS A 69 5.56 -2.50 5.11
CA LYS A 69 5.23 -2.06 3.75
C LYS A 69 4.01 -1.15 3.71
N ALA A 70 2.93 -1.52 4.40
CA ALA A 70 1.72 -0.70 4.46
C ALA A 70 2.02 0.69 5.05
N PHE A 71 2.83 0.77 6.11
CA PHE A 71 3.27 2.05 6.68
C PHE A 71 4.06 2.90 5.66
N TYR A 72 5.04 2.32 4.97
CA TYR A 72 5.81 3.02 3.93
C TYR A 72 4.95 3.43 2.73
N ILE A 73 3.93 2.64 2.37
CA ILE A 73 3.00 3.00 1.30
C ILE A 73 2.13 4.18 1.75
N VAL A 74 1.57 4.11 2.96
CA VAL A 74 0.66 5.14 3.48
C VAL A 74 1.40 6.45 3.75
N SER A 75 2.59 6.45 4.34
CA SER A 75 3.31 7.70 4.62
C SER A 75 3.60 8.50 3.34
N GLU A 76 3.79 7.80 2.23
CA GLU A 76 4.52 8.33 1.09
C GLU A 76 3.73 8.36 -0.22
N TYR A 77 2.85 7.39 -0.47
CA TYR A 77 1.85 7.48 -1.54
C TYR A 77 0.59 8.20 -1.07
N MET A 78 0.27 8.16 0.23
CA MET A 78 -0.78 8.99 0.80
C MET A 78 -0.21 10.28 1.38
N HIS A 79 0.74 10.91 0.67
CA HIS A 79 1.40 12.18 1.01
C HIS A 79 0.42 13.37 1.00
N LEU A 80 -0.63 13.27 1.80
CA LEU A 80 -1.75 14.18 1.99
C LEU A 80 -1.44 15.11 3.15
N LYS A 81 -0.16 15.41 3.36
CA LYS A 81 0.28 16.25 4.48
C LYS A 81 -0.20 17.71 4.31
N HIS A 82 -0.58 18.10 3.08
CA HIS A 82 -1.12 19.43 2.74
C HIS A 82 -2.31 19.39 1.77
N GLU A 83 -2.91 18.22 1.53
CA GLU A 83 -4.00 18.08 0.55
C GLU A 83 -5.33 17.75 1.22
N ASN A 84 -6.44 18.07 0.53
CA ASN A 84 -7.78 18.12 1.08
C ASN A 84 -8.20 16.77 1.70
N THR A 85 -8.58 16.77 2.98
CA THR A 85 -8.95 15.59 3.78
C THR A 85 -9.99 14.69 3.11
N TRP A 86 -10.81 15.25 2.22
CA TRP A 86 -11.79 14.52 1.43
C TRP A 86 -11.18 13.54 0.42
N LEU A 87 -10.17 13.97 -0.36
CA LEU A 87 -9.47 13.11 -1.33
C LEU A 87 -8.76 11.95 -0.63
N LYS A 88 -8.21 12.23 0.55
CA LYS A 88 -7.62 11.22 1.44
C LYS A 88 -8.61 10.16 1.85
N ASN A 89 -9.77 10.57 2.36
CA ASN A 89 -10.78 9.63 2.84
C ASN A 89 -11.39 8.81 1.71
N THR A 90 -11.52 9.36 0.50
CA THR A 90 -11.97 8.59 -0.67
C THR A 90 -11.09 7.38 -0.99
N LEU A 91 -9.79 7.43 -0.68
CA LEU A 91 -8.87 6.31 -0.88
C LEU A 91 -8.75 5.41 0.36
N ILE A 92 -8.67 6.00 1.57
CA ILE A 92 -8.51 5.22 2.81
C ILE A 92 -9.75 4.37 3.10
N VAL A 93 -10.95 4.96 2.99
CA VAL A 93 -12.21 4.30 3.37
C VAL A 93 -12.45 3.00 2.60
N PRO A 94 -12.43 2.95 1.26
CA PRO A 94 -12.62 1.69 0.54
C PRO A 94 -11.49 0.70 0.81
N TYR A 95 -10.24 1.16 0.96
CA TYR A 95 -9.11 0.27 1.23
C TYR A 95 -9.25 -0.44 2.58
N VAL A 96 -9.62 0.30 3.64
CA VAL A 96 -9.83 -0.26 4.98
C VAL A 96 -11.08 -1.15 5.02
N LEU A 97 -12.18 -0.74 4.39
CA LEU A 97 -13.39 -1.55 4.30
C LEU A 97 -13.13 -2.89 3.60
N LEU A 98 -12.45 -2.87 2.47
CA LEU A 98 -12.10 -4.08 1.73
C LEU A 98 -11.14 -4.98 2.53
N ALA A 99 -10.14 -4.40 3.20
CA ALA A 99 -9.22 -5.17 4.04
C ALA A 99 -9.93 -5.86 5.20
N LEU A 100 -10.85 -5.16 5.89
CA LEU A 100 -11.66 -5.73 6.97
C LEU A 100 -12.64 -6.79 6.46
N TYR A 101 -13.25 -6.55 5.30
CA TYR A 101 -14.16 -7.52 4.67
C TYR A 101 -13.43 -8.81 4.29
N LEU A 102 -12.23 -8.71 3.72
CA LEU A 102 -11.38 -9.86 3.41
C LEU A 102 -10.95 -10.62 4.67
N LEU A 103 -10.59 -9.89 5.73
CA LEU A 103 -10.28 -10.48 7.03
C LEU A 103 -11.47 -11.27 7.59
N TYR A 104 -12.67 -10.68 7.55
CA TYR A 104 -13.90 -11.37 7.95
C TYR A 104 -14.09 -12.65 7.16
N HIS A 105 -13.97 -12.59 5.82
CA HIS A 105 -14.19 -13.75 4.96
C HIS A 105 -13.16 -14.87 5.20
N ILE A 106 -11.89 -14.54 5.37
CA ILE A 106 -10.83 -15.52 5.69
C ILE A 106 -11.07 -16.15 7.05
N PHE A 107 -11.48 -15.39 8.07
CA PHE A 107 -11.79 -15.95 9.38
C PHE A 107 -13.02 -16.84 9.36
N THR A 108 -14.09 -16.45 8.65
CA THR A 108 -15.27 -17.30 8.54
C THR A 108 -14.95 -18.58 7.78
N GLU A 109 -14.40 -18.49 6.57
CA GLU A 109 -14.08 -19.65 5.73
C GLU A 109 -12.98 -20.53 6.37
N GLY A 110 -12.00 -19.92 7.03
CA GLY A 110 -10.94 -20.64 7.76
C GLY A 110 -11.48 -21.44 8.94
N VAL A 111 -12.40 -20.87 9.73
CA VAL A 111 -13.03 -21.58 10.85
C VAL A 111 -14.03 -22.63 10.34
N TYR A 112 -14.79 -22.34 9.28
CA TYR A 112 -15.70 -23.32 8.67
C TYR A 112 -14.95 -24.50 8.06
N SER A 113 -13.80 -24.28 7.41
CA SER A 113 -12.99 -25.35 6.82
C SER A 113 -12.34 -26.25 7.87
N GLU A 114 -11.78 -25.69 8.95
CA GLU A 114 -11.21 -26.48 10.06
C GLU A 114 -12.31 -27.29 10.78
N MET A 115 -13.50 -26.71 10.94
CA MET A 115 -14.67 -27.41 11.49
C MET A 115 -15.15 -28.55 10.57
N MET A 116 -15.15 -28.34 9.25
CA MET A 116 -15.54 -29.36 8.27
C MET A 116 -14.52 -30.49 8.18
N GLU A 117 -13.22 -30.19 8.27
CA GLU A 117 -12.14 -31.19 8.26
C GLU A 117 -12.19 -32.09 9.50
N ASN A 118 -12.43 -31.52 10.69
CA ASN A 118 -12.64 -32.27 11.93
C ASN A 118 -13.96 -33.06 12.00
N TRP A 119 -14.93 -32.78 11.11
CA TRP A 119 -16.23 -33.45 11.10
C TRP A 119 -16.33 -34.55 10.03
N LEU A 120 -15.51 -34.48 8.99
CA LEU A 120 -15.50 -35.43 7.85
C LEU A 120 -14.37 -36.49 7.94
N TYR A 121 -13.41 -36.34 8.86
CA TYR A 121 -12.34 -37.31 9.17
C TYR A 121 -12.28 -37.59 10.67
#